data_AF-A0A835BCN9-F1
#
_entry.id   AF-A0A835BCN9-F1
#
_cell.length_a   1.000
_cell.length_b   1.000
_cell.length_c   1.000
_cell.angle_alpha   90.00
_cell.angle_beta   90.00
_cell.angle_gamma   90.00
#
_symmetry.space_group_name_H-M   'P 1'
#
loop_
_entity.id
_entity.type
_entity.pdbx_description
1 polymer ?
#
loop_
_entity_poly.entity_id
_entity_poly.type
_entity_poly.pdbx_seq_one_letter_code
_entity_poly.pdbx_strand_id
1 'polypeptide(L)'
;MTSNRLSARKSRMKRQQHVDDLTAEAERLRRENEAMRAAVGGAAEQGRALERENRVLAAHARQLCAALMLRNSQLRLLGAVAGVTLDVPGVPDHLVQLYGGLGLGLQMQMPASAMPLSPPTPPPPPDLELPLEIQMLLQNDDAVGMLEF
;
A
#
# COMPACT_ATOMS: atom_id res chain seq x y z
N MET A 1 57.56 -14.19 15.41
CA MET A 1 56.38 -14.73 14.68
C MET A 1 55.04 -14.55 15.40
N THR A 2 55.01 -14.23 16.70
CA THR A 2 53.78 -14.00 17.50
C THR A 2 52.93 -12.80 17.04
N SER A 3 53.56 -11.75 16.50
CA SER A 3 52.88 -10.53 15.99
C SER A 3 51.88 -10.84 14.86
N ASN A 4 52.23 -11.74 13.93
CA ASN A 4 51.37 -12.07 12.79
C ASN A 4 50.15 -12.91 13.21
N ARG A 5 50.30 -13.74 14.23
CA ARG A 5 49.20 -14.52 14.82
C ARG A 5 48.18 -13.61 15.51
N LEU A 6 48.66 -12.57 16.21
CA LEU A 6 47.82 -11.58 16.87
C LEU A 6 47.10 -10.67 15.86
N SER A 7 47.76 -10.22 14.79
CA SER A 7 47.15 -9.39 13.75
C SER A 7 46.08 -10.17 12.96
N ALA A 8 46.35 -11.43 12.58
CA ALA A 8 45.37 -12.29 11.92
C ALA A 8 44.14 -12.53 12.81
N ARG A 9 44.33 -12.81 14.10
CA ARG A 9 43.22 -12.96 15.06
C ARG A 9 42.41 -11.67 15.19
N LYS A 10 43.06 -10.52 15.34
CA LYS A 10 42.40 -9.21 15.44
C LYS A 10 41.60 -8.88 14.18
N SER A 11 42.13 -9.19 13.00
CA SER A 11 41.40 -9.03 11.73
C SER A 11 40.19 -9.93 11.64
N ARG A 12 40.30 -11.21 12.05
CA ARG A 12 39.17 -12.15 12.07
C ARG A 12 38.07 -11.66 13.02
N MET A 13 38.43 -11.24 14.24
CA MET A 13 37.45 -10.69 15.18
C MET A 13 36.78 -9.42 14.64
N LYS A 14 37.51 -8.51 14.01
CA LYS A 14 36.91 -7.30 13.39
C LYS A 14 35.93 -7.65 12.27
N ARG A 15 36.24 -8.65 11.43
CA ARG A 15 35.31 -9.13 10.39
C ARG A 15 34.08 -9.79 11.00
N GLN A 16 34.25 -10.62 12.03
CA GLN A 16 33.12 -11.26 12.72
C GLN A 16 32.19 -10.20 13.33
N GLN A 17 32.76 -9.23 14.05
CA GLN A 17 31.99 -8.12 14.62
C GLN A 17 31.19 -7.38 13.53
N HIS A 18 31.80 -7.10 12.38
CA HIS A 18 31.10 -6.44 11.28
C HIS A 18 29.94 -7.27 10.72
N VAL A 19 30.11 -8.59 10.60
CA VAL A 19 29.03 -9.50 10.20
C VAL A 19 27.92 -9.52 11.24
N ASP A 20 28.27 -9.59 12.53
CA ASP A 20 27.30 -9.56 13.63
C ASP A 20 26.52 -8.23 13.64
N ASP A 21 27.18 -7.09 13.41
CA ASP A 21 26.55 -5.78 13.32
C ASP A 21 25.59 -5.70 12.11
N LEU A 22 26.01 -6.21 10.94
CA LEU A 22 25.17 -6.23 9.75
C LEU A 22 23.95 -7.15 9.91
N THR A 23 24.10 -8.30 10.57
CA THR A 23 22.97 -9.20 10.83
C THR A 23 21.98 -8.58 11.82
N ALA A 24 22.47 -7.90 12.86
CA ALA A 24 21.61 -7.16 13.80
C ALA A 24 20.82 -6.04 13.09
N GLU A 25 21.48 -5.31 12.19
CA GLU A 25 20.84 -4.27 11.37
C GLU A 25 19.80 -4.86 10.41
N ALA A 26 20.10 -5.97 9.74
CA ALA A 26 19.15 -6.65 8.86
C ALA A 26 17.89 -7.11 9.62
N GLU A 27 18.06 -7.68 10.82
CA GLU A 27 16.93 -8.07 11.68
C GLU A 27 16.15 -6.87 12.22
N ARG A 28 16.80 -5.71 12.43
CA ARG A 28 16.09 -4.47 12.76
C ARG A 28 15.24 -4.00 11.58
N LEU A 29 15.84 -3.86 10.40
CA LEU A 29 15.15 -3.44 9.18
C LEU A 29 14.03 -4.39 8.78
N ARG A 30 14.19 -5.70 9.02
CA ARG A 30 13.14 -6.69 8.79
C ARG A 30 11.92 -6.42 9.68
N ARG A 31 12.14 -6.24 10.97
CA ARG A 31 11.06 -5.91 11.93
C ARG A 31 10.38 -4.59 11.60
N GLU A 32 11.15 -3.56 11.24
CA GLU A 32 10.61 -2.27 10.80
C GLU A 32 9.76 -2.43 9.53
N ASN A 33 10.22 -3.20 8.54
CA ASN A 33 9.45 -3.49 7.33
C ASN A 33 8.14 -4.24 7.63
N GLU A 34 8.18 -5.24 8.51
CA GLU A 34 6.98 -5.98 8.92
C GLU A 34 5.97 -5.05 9.63
N ALA A 35 6.44 -4.17 10.52
CA ALA A 35 5.60 -3.18 11.18
C ALA A 35 4.99 -2.18 10.19
N MET A 36 5.78 -1.66 9.24
CA MET A 36 5.29 -0.77 8.18
C MET A 36 4.25 -1.45 7.30
N ARG A 37 4.46 -2.72 6.91
CA ARG A 37 3.48 -3.49 6.13
C ARG A 37 2.16 -3.67 6.88
N ALA A 38 2.22 -3.98 8.17
CA ALA A 38 1.02 -4.10 8.99
C ALA A 38 0.26 -2.76 9.08
N ALA A 39 0.98 -1.65 9.29
CA ALA A 39 0.39 -0.32 9.34
C ALA A 39 -0.29 0.08 8.01
N VAL A 40 0.39 -0.15 6.88
CA VAL A 40 -0.17 0.09 5.54
C VAL A 40 -1.38 -0.79 5.27
N GLY A 41 -1.33 -2.07 5.66
CA GLY A 41 -2.47 -2.99 5.55
C GLY A 41 -3.69 -2.49 6.32
N GLY A 42 -3.51 -2.06 7.57
CA GLY A 42 -4.58 -1.48 8.38
C GLY A 42 -5.16 -0.19 7.79
N ALA A 43 -4.31 0.72 7.31
CA ALA A 43 -4.75 1.94 6.65
C ALA A 43 -5.53 1.66 5.36
N ALA A 44 -5.11 0.66 4.58
CA ALA A 44 -5.81 0.24 3.36
C ALA A 44 -7.18 -0.37 3.66
N GLU A 45 -7.33 -1.13 4.76
CA GLU A 45 -8.63 -1.65 5.21
C GLU A 45 -9.57 -0.53 5.65
N GLN A 46 -9.08 0.44 6.43
CA GLN A 46 -9.85 1.62 6.83
C GLN A 46 -10.28 2.46 5.62
N GLY A 47 -9.37 2.68 4.66
CA GLY A 47 -9.70 3.37 3.40
C GLY A 47 -10.82 2.67 2.63
N ARG A 48 -10.76 1.34 2.51
CA ARG A 48 -11.83 0.55 1.88
C ARG A 48 -13.17 0.64 2.62
N ALA A 49 -13.17 0.73 3.95
CA ALA A 49 -14.40 0.92 4.72
C ALA A 49 -15.01 2.30 4.45
N LEU A 50 -14.20 3.36 4.50
CA LEU A 50 -14.63 4.73 4.20
C LEU A 50 -15.16 4.87 2.77
N GLU A 51 -14.53 4.22 1.79
CA GLU A 51 -15.03 4.20 0.40
C GLU A 51 -16.41 3.57 0.29
N ARG A 52 -16.68 2.49 1.03
CA ARG A 52 -18.01 1.85 1.05
C ARG A 52 -19.06 2.78 1.63
N GLU A 53 -18.76 3.42 2.75
CA GLU A 53 -19.65 4.40 3.38
C GLU A 53 -19.92 5.59 2.45
N ASN A 54 -18.88 6.12 1.81
CA ASN A 54 -19.01 7.22 0.85
C ASN A 54 -19.93 6.83 -0.32
N ARG A 55 -19.81 5.61 -0.86
CA ARG A 55 -20.71 5.11 -1.91
C ARG A 55 -22.17 5.07 -1.45
N VAL A 56 -22.44 4.63 -0.22
CA VAL A 56 -23.79 4.63 0.35
C VAL A 56 -24.33 6.06 0.48
N LEU A 57 -23.53 6.97 1.04
CA LEU A 57 -23.91 8.39 1.18
C LEU A 57 -24.17 9.04 -0.19
N ALA A 58 -23.33 8.76 -1.19
CA ALA A 58 -23.51 9.25 -2.55
C ALA A 58 -24.80 8.70 -3.18
N ALA A 59 -25.14 7.42 -2.94
CA ALA A 59 -26.40 6.83 -3.40
C ALA A 59 -27.62 7.52 -2.77
N HIS A 60 -27.59 7.77 -1.46
CA HIS A 60 -28.64 8.52 -0.76
C HIS A 60 -28.76 9.95 -1.30
N ALA A 61 -27.63 10.65 -1.50
CA ALA A 61 -27.63 12.00 -2.04
C ALA A 61 -28.26 12.07 -3.45
N ARG A 62 -27.99 11.08 -4.31
CA ARG A 62 -28.65 10.93 -5.63
C ARG A 62 -30.15 10.73 -5.50
N GLN A 63 -30.58 9.84 -4.61
CA GLN A 63 -32.01 9.59 -4.37
C GLN A 63 -32.73 10.87 -3.89
N LEU A 64 -32.12 11.61 -2.96
CA LEU A 64 -32.64 12.87 -2.45
C LEU A 64 -32.71 13.93 -3.54
N CYS A 65 -31.65 14.09 -4.35
CA CYS A 65 -31.63 15.02 -5.47
C CYS A 65 -32.73 14.71 -6.49
N ALA A 66 -32.87 13.45 -6.89
CA ALA A 66 -33.92 13.00 -7.79
C ALA A 66 -35.33 13.24 -7.22
N ALA A 67 -35.54 12.94 -5.94
CA ALA A 67 -36.81 13.17 -5.27
C ALA A 67 -37.17 14.66 -5.21
N LEU A 68 -36.21 15.55 -4.95
CA LEU A 68 -36.41 16.99 -4.95
C LEU A 68 -36.79 17.50 -6.35
N MET A 69 -36.08 17.06 -7.40
CA MET A 69 -36.41 17.43 -8.78
C MET A 69 -37.82 16.98 -9.16
N LEU A 70 -38.18 15.74 -8.82
CA LEU A 70 -39.50 15.19 -9.09
C LEU A 70 -40.59 15.99 -8.36
N ARG A 71 -40.40 16.29 -7.08
CA ARG A 71 -41.37 17.07 -6.30
C ARG A 71 -41.52 18.49 -6.84
N ASN A 72 -40.41 19.13 -7.22
CA ASN A 72 -40.46 20.45 -7.87
C ASN A 72 -41.22 20.40 -9.20
N SER A 73 -41.05 19.34 -10.01
CA SER A 73 -41.84 19.17 -11.24
C SER A 73 -43.33 18.94 -10.98
N GLN A 74 -43.67 18.19 -9.93
CA GLN A 74 -45.06 17.95 -9.53
C GLN A 74 -45.75 19.24 -9.08
N LEU A 75 -45.07 20.06 -8.29
CA LEU A 75 -45.59 21.36 -7.87
C LEU A 75 -45.84 22.28 -9.07
N ARG A 76 -44.90 22.36 -10.01
CA ARG A 76 -45.09 23.14 -11.25
C ARG A 76 -46.27 22.66 -12.08
N LEU A 77 -46.43 21.33 -12.21
CA LEU A 77 -47.58 20.74 -12.90
C LEU A 77 -48.90 21.08 -12.20
N LEU A 78 -48.96 20.95 -10.87
CA LEU A 78 -50.16 21.28 -10.10
C LEU A 78 -50.53 22.75 -10.23
N GLY A 79 -49.55 23.65 -10.18
CA GLY A 79 -49.77 25.09 -10.44
C GLY A 79 -50.36 25.33 -11.83
N ALA A 80 -49.79 24.68 -12.86
CA ALA A 80 -50.30 24.79 -14.22
C ALA A 80 -51.75 24.30 -14.36
N VAL A 81 -52.09 23.16 -13.73
CA VAL A 81 -53.47 22.61 -13.74
C VAL A 81 -54.44 23.50 -12.97
N ALA A 82 -54.02 24.05 -11.83
CA ALA A 82 -54.85 24.92 -11.00
C ALA A 82 -54.98 26.35 -11.56
N GLY A 83 -54.24 26.71 -12.62
CA GLY A 83 -54.18 28.07 -13.14
C GLY A 83 -53.48 29.06 -12.20
N VAL A 84 -52.65 28.57 -11.27
CA VAL A 84 -51.92 29.37 -10.28
C VAL A 84 -50.42 29.26 -10.53
N THR A 85 -49.74 30.40 -10.64
CA THR A 85 -48.28 30.44 -10.74
C THR A 85 -47.66 30.14 -9.38
N LEU A 86 -46.98 28.98 -9.26
CA LEU A 86 -46.19 28.63 -8.09
C LEU A 86 -44.72 28.96 -8.35
N ASP A 87 -44.12 29.82 -7.52
CA ASP A 87 -42.69 30.11 -7.57
C ASP A 87 -41.89 28.97 -6.93
N VAL A 88 -41.62 27.94 -7.72
CA VAL A 88 -40.88 26.74 -7.29
C VAL A 88 -39.41 26.90 -7.67
N PRO A 89 -38.49 27.08 -6.70
CA PRO A 89 -37.07 27.23 -7.00
C PRO A 89 -36.49 25.98 -7.67
N GLY A 90 -35.51 26.18 -8.55
CA GLY A 90 -34.70 25.09 -9.10
C GLY A 90 -33.89 24.38 -8.01
N VAL A 91 -33.53 23.12 -8.27
CA VAL A 91 -32.49 22.47 -7.45
C VAL A 91 -31.15 23.10 -7.84
N PRO A 92 -30.28 23.49 -6.89
CA PRO A 92 -29.00 24.10 -7.20
C PRO A 92 -28.15 23.28 -8.18
N ASP A 93 -27.56 23.95 -9.19
CA ASP A 93 -26.85 23.31 -10.30
C ASP A 93 -25.73 22.38 -9.86
N HIS A 94 -24.98 22.74 -8.83
CA HIS A 94 -23.90 21.92 -8.29
C HIS A 94 -24.41 20.57 -7.74
N LEU A 95 -25.61 20.54 -7.14
CA LEU A 95 -26.22 19.29 -6.66
C LEU A 95 -26.69 18.43 -7.82
N VAL A 96 -27.21 19.05 -8.88
CA VAL A 96 -27.60 18.33 -10.11
C VAL A 96 -26.36 17.78 -10.82
N GLN A 97 -25.24 18.52 -10.83
CA GLN A 97 -23.99 18.06 -11.42
C GLN A 97 -23.37 16.88 -10.64
N LEU A 98 -23.38 16.94 -9.31
CA LEU A 98 -22.81 15.90 -8.43
C LEU A 98 -23.71 14.67 -8.30
N TYR A 99 -25.04 14.87 -8.27
CA TYR A 99 -26.01 13.85 -7.86
C TYR A 99 -27.19 13.65 -8.83
N GLY A 100 -27.30 14.44 -9.90
CA GLY A 100 -28.43 14.43 -10.83
C GLY A 100 -28.43 13.30 -11.88
N GLY A 101 -27.49 12.36 -11.81
CA GLY A 101 -27.56 11.10 -12.55
C GLY A 101 -27.32 11.14 -14.08
N LEU A 102 -27.13 12.32 -14.68
CA LEU A 102 -26.84 12.49 -16.12
C LEU A 102 -25.36 12.85 -16.43
N GLY A 103 -24.50 12.84 -15.42
CA GLY A 103 -23.05 13.00 -15.61
C GLY A 103 -22.43 11.69 -16.10
N LEU A 104 -21.98 11.69 -17.35
CA LEU A 104 -21.08 10.70 -17.96
C LEU A 104 -20.19 10.02 -16.92
N GLY A 105 -20.21 8.68 -16.91
CA GLY A 105 -18.97 7.90 -16.84
C GLY A 105 -17.97 8.21 -15.72
N LEU A 106 -18.39 8.79 -14.60
CA LEU A 106 -17.67 8.63 -13.35
C LEU A 106 -18.08 7.23 -12.82
N GLN A 107 -17.72 6.13 -13.49
CA GLN A 107 -16.48 5.47 -13.09
C GLN A 107 -15.66 6.46 -12.28
N MET A 108 -15.89 6.48 -10.96
CA MET A 108 -14.83 6.83 -10.04
C MET A 108 -13.69 5.92 -10.46
N GLN A 109 -12.91 6.40 -11.42
CA GLN A 109 -11.72 5.78 -11.93
C GLN A 109 -10.91 5.71 -10.65
N MET A 110 -10.85 4.51 -10.09
CA MET A 110 -9.89 4.21 -9.06
C MET A 110 -8.60 4.83 -9.57
N PRO A 111 -7.91 5.71 -8.81
CA PRO A 111 -6.55 5.99 -9.20
C PRO A 111 -5.89 4.61 -9.28
N ALA A 112 -5.29 4.30 -10.43
CA ALA A 112 -4.66 3.00 -10.69
C ALA A 112 -3.58 2.63 -9.64
N SER A 113 -3.29 3.55 -8.71
CA SER A 113 -2.48 3.38 -7.52
C SER A 113 -3.12 2.54 -6.40
N ALA A 114 -4.41 2.18 -6.49
CA ALA A 114 -5.08 1.29 -5.52
C ALA A 114 -5.13 -0.18 -5.99
N MET A 115 -4.21 -0.57 -6.90
CA MET A 115 -3.79 -1.98 -6.94
C MET A 115 -3.44 -2.38 -5.51
N PRO A 116 -3.90 -3.53 -4.98
CA PRO A 116 -3.19 -4.10 -3.85
C PRO A 116 -1.74 -4.18 -4.32
N LEU A 117 -0.83 -3.48 -3.65
CA LEU A 117 0.56 -3.88 -3.67
C LEU A 117 0.49 -5.31 -3.15
N SER A 118 0.39 -6.28 -4.07
CA SER A 118 0.84 -7.63 -3.81
C SER A 118 2.15 -7.43 -3.08
N PRO A 119 2.33 -8.01 -1.87
CA PRO A 119 3.61 -7.87 -1.18
C PRO A 119 4.67 -8.16 -2.23
N PRO A 120 5.69 -7.29 -2.40
CA PRO A 120 6.72 -7.55 -3.39
C PRO A 120 7.15 -8.99 -3.13
N THR A 121 6.95 -9.86 -4.12
CA THR A 121 7.47 -11.22 -4.06
C THR A 121 8.90 -11.03 -3.60
N PRO A 122 9.31 -11.62 -2.46
CA PRO A 122 10.68 -11.43 -2.01
C PRO A 122 11.56 -11.74 -3.21
N PRO A 123 12.50 -10.85 -3.58
CA PRO A 123 13.40 -11.19 -4.65
C PRO A 123 13.93 -12.59 -4.33
N PRO A 124 13.98 -13.52 -5.31
CA PRO A 124 14.66 -14.78 -5.07
C PRO A 124 16.01 -14.40 -4.43
N PRO A 125 16.43 -15.09 -3.35
CA PRO A 125 17.69 -14.76 -2.70
C PRO A 125 18.71 -14.58 -3.82
N PRO A 126 19.47 -13.47 -3.88
CA PRO A 126 20.54 -13.39 -4.86
C PRO A 126 21.31 -14.69 -4.66
N ASP A 127 21.48 -15.46 -5.72
CA ASP A 127 22.42 -16.56 -5.71
C ASP A 127 23.73 -15.88 -5.31
N LEU A 128 24.04 -15.96 -4.01
CA LEU A 128 25.26 -15.46 -3.42
C LEU A 128 26.30 -16.47 -3.90
N GLU A 129 26.59 -16.43 -5.20
CA GLU A 129 27.87 -16.84 -5.72
C GLU A 129 28.86 -15.91 -5.03
N LEU A 130 29.26 -16.36 -3.84
CA LEU A 130 30.37 -15.79 -3.11
C LEU A 130 31.50 -15.68 -4.12
N PRO A 131 32.09 -14.48 -4.32
CA PRO A 131 33.20 -14.29 -5.23
C PRO A 131 34.20 -15.44 -5.11
N LEU A 132 34.74 -15.92 -6.23
CA LEU A 132 35.57 -17.13 -6.31
C LEU A 132 36.67 -17.18 -5.23
N GLU A 133 37.18 -16.01 -4.85
CA GLU A 133 38.13 -15.77 -3.76
C GLU A 133 37.63 -16.27 -2.39
N ILE A 134 36.36 -16.04 -2.07
CA ILE A 134 35.71 -16.48 -0.82
C ILE A 134 35.40 -17.97 -0.86
N GLN A 135 35.00 -18.52 -2.02
CA GLN A 135 34.85 -19.97 -2.21
C GLN A 135 36.17 -20.72 -1.99
N MET A 136 37.26 -20.21 -2.56
CA MET A 136 38.60 -20.78 -2.36
C MET A 136 39.05 -20.69 -0.89
N LEU A 137 38.67 -19.64 -0.17
CA LEU A 137 39.02 -19.48 1.25
C LEU A 137 38.26 -20.46 2.16
N LEU A 138 37.03 -20.83 1.81
CA LEU A 138 36.23 -21.82 2.55
C LEU A 138 36.64 -23.27 2.23
N GLN A 139 37.10 -23.55 1.01
CA GLN A 139 37.57 -24.88 0.60
C GLN A 139 38.88 -25.34 1.27
N ASN A 140 39.65 -24.41 1.85
CA ASN A 140 40.96 -24.72 2.43
C ASN A 140 40.91 -25.21 3.88
N ASP A 141 39.77 -25.12 4.58
CA ASP A 141 39.64 -25.62 5.95
C ASP A 141 39.30 -27.14 6.00
N ASP A 142 38.79 -27.73 4.91
CA ASP A 142 38.41 -29.15 4.87
C ASP A 142 39.60 -30.11 4.66
N ALA A 143 40.79 -29.60 4.32
CA ALA A 143 41.96 -30.41 4.00
C ALA A 143 42.90 -30.69 5.18
N VAL A 144 42.63 -30.17 6.39
CA VAL A 144 43.52 -30.36 7.55
C VAL A 144 43.02 -31.45 8.51
N GLY A 145 41.88 -32.09 8.23
CA GLY A 145 41.28 -33.12 9.08
C GLY A 145 41.70 -34.57 8.82
N MET A 146 42.52 -34.86 7.80
CA MET A 146 42.78 -36.25 7.36
C MET A 146 44.27 -36.57 7.24
N LEU A 147 45.04 -36.36 8.32
CA LEU A 147 46.31 -37.05 8.54
C LEU A 147 46.41 -37.45 10.02
N GLU A 148 45.61 -38.45 10.40
CA GLU A 148 45.97 -39.36 11.48
C GLU A 148 46.30 -40.74 10.88
N PHE A 149 47.34 -41.35 11.46
CA PHE A 149 48.01 -42.63 11.20
C PHE A 149 49.15 -42.64 10.18
#